data_AF-J8E8E1-F1
#
_entry.id   AF-J8E8E1-F1
#
_cell.length_a   1.000
_cell.length_b   1.000
_cell.length_c   1.000
_cell.angle_alpha   90.00
_cell.angle_beta   90.00
_cell.angle_gamma   90.00
#
_symmetry.space_group_name_H-M   'P 1'
#
loop_
_entity.id
_entity.type
_entity.pdbx_description
1 polymer ?
#
loop_
_entity_poly.entity_id
_entity_poly.type
_entity_poly.pdbx_seq_one_letter_code
_entity_poly.pdbx_strand_id
1 'polypeptide(L)'
;MYPRAKAFGIVIHHDRLLVQEYHTGDETYYRPLGGSIELGEKSANTVIREFKEELHTEVEIIDYLGCLENIFHVDDEMELLNIKDEQTASYAKWVPITAFIQKEKLLYPDGILKYIKKKKDEIL
;
A
#
# COMPACT_ATOMS: atom_id res chain seq x y z
N MET A 1 15.28 15.32 8.05
CA MET A 1 14.04 14.62 7.66
C MET A 1 13.71 13.60 8.75
N TYR A 2 12.45 13.48 9.17
CA TYR A 2 12.01 12.45 10.12
C TYR A 2 11.32 11.32 9.34
N PRO A 3 11.45 10.05 9.76
CA PRO A 3 10.73 8.96 9.14
C PRO A 3 9.22 9.23 9.23
N ARG A 4 8.51 9.06 8.12
CA ARG A 4 7.05 9.11 8.09
C ARG A 4 6.50 7.70 8.13
N ALA A 5 5.75 7.38 9.18
CA ALA A 5 5.05 6.10 9.28
C ALA A 5 3.78 6.12 8.42
N LYS A 6 3.56 5.04 7.69
CA LYS A 6 2.35 4.79 6.91
C LYS A 6 1.77 3.43 7.28
N ALA A 7 0.45 3.30 7.18
CA ALA A 7 -0.26 2.05 7.39
C ALA A 7 -0.97 1.63 6.09
N PHE A 8 -0.99 0.32 5.82
CA PHE A 8 -1.55 -0.25 4.60
C PHE A 8 -2.51 -1.38 4.92
N GLY A 9 -3.72 -1.30 4.35
CA GLY A 9 -4.70 -2.37 4.36
C GLY A 9 -4.45 -3.34 3.21
N ILE A 10 -4.21 -4.61 3.52
CA ILE A 10 -4.10 -5.68 2.52
C ILE A 10 -5.46 -6.37 2.39
N VAL A 11 -6.14 -6.15 1.27
CA VAL A 11 -7.43 -6.79 0.98
C VAL A 11 -7.27 -7.74 -0.20
N ILE A 12 -7.59 -9.01 0.04
CA ILE A 12 -7.46 -10.08 -0.95
C ILE A 12 -8.83 -10.70 -1.20
N HIS A 13 -9.20 -10.82 -2.47
CA HIS A 13 -10.43 -11.47 -2.89
C HIS A 13 -10.20 -12.21 -4.21
N HIS A 14 -10.48 -13.52 -4.27
CA HIS A 14 -10.24 -14.37 -5.45
C HIS A 14 -8.85 -14.17 -6.07
N ASP A 15 -7.79 -14.28 -5.26
CA ASP A 15 -6.39 -14.11 -5.68
C ASP A 15 -6.04 -12.76 -6.33
N ARG A 16 -6.86 -11.74 -6.06
CA ARG A 16 -6.63 -10.35 -6.45
C ARG A 16 -6.40 -9.50 -5.22
N LEU A 17 -5.47 -8.56 -5.34
CA LEU A 17 -5.17 -7.54 -4.35
C LEU A 17 -5.91 -6.26 -4.72
N LEU A 18 -6.56 -5.61 -3.75
CA LEU A 18 -7.10 -4.27 -3.92
C LEU A 18 -5.97 -3.24 -3.79
N VAL A 19 -5.76 -2.43 -4.83
CA VAL A 19 -4.68 -1.43 -4.89
C VAL A 19 -5.15 -0.14 -5.55
N GLN A 20 -4.54 0.98 -5.17
CA GLN A 20 -4.57 2.23 -5.93
C GLN A 20 -3.46 2.22 -6.99
N GLU A 21 -3.71 2.89 -8.11
CA GLU A 21 -2.76 3.03 -9.22
C GLU A 21 -2.19 4.46 -9.24
N TYR A 22 -0.88 4.59 -9.33
CA TYR A 22 -0.18 5.87 -9.34
C TYR A 22 0.69 5.95 -10.58
N HIS A 23 0.68 7.11 -11.24
CA HIS A 23 1.53 7.39 -12.39
C HIS A 23 2.61 8.39 -11.98
N THR A 24 3.87 8.08 -12.25
CA THR A 24 4.99 9.01 -12.04
C THR A 24 5.94 8.90 -13.22
N GLY A 25 6.08 9.99 -13.99
CA GLY A 25 6.76 9.95 -15.28
C GLY A 25 6.16 8.87 -16.20
N ASP A 26 7.02 7.98 -16.72
CA ASP A 26 6.64 6.87 -17.60
C ASP A 26 6.30 5.57 -16.83
N GLU A 27 6.33 5.61 -15.51
CA GLU A 27 6.14 4.43 -14.67
C GLU A 27 4.78 4.43 -13.98
N THR A 28 4.21 3.23 -13.83
CA THR A 28 2.96 2.99 -13.11
C THR A 28 3.21 2.08 -11.92
N TYR A 29 2.83 2.57 -10.75
CA TYR A 29 3.00 1.90 -9.47
C TYR A 29 1.64 1.58 -8.87
N TYR A 30 1.59 0.47 -8.13
CA TYR A 30 0.41 0.04 -7.41
C TYR A 30 0.70 0.01 -5.93
N ARG A 31 -0.23 0.47 -5.12
CA ARG A 31 -0.06 0.55 -3.67
C ARG A 31 -1.34 0.08 -2.99
N PRO A 32 -1.28 -0.75 -1.93
CA PRO A 32 -2.46 -1.04 -1.13
C PRO A 32 -3.01 0.25 -0.51
N LEU A 33 -4.32 0.27 -0.25
CA LEU A 33 -4.96 1.44 0.34
C LEU A 33 -4.45 1.71 1.75
N GLY A 34 -4.39 2.99 2.10
CA GLY A 34 -3.94 3.47 3.39
C GLY A 34 -3.00 4.65 3.28
N GLY A 35 -2.77 5.31 4.39
CA GLY A 35 -2.16 6.63 4.40
C GLY A 35 -1.11 6.80 5.48
N SER A 36 -0.82 8.07 5.74
CA SER A 36 0.10 8.48 6.80
C SER A 36 -0.57 8.28 8.15
N ILE A 37 0.17 7.72 9.11
CA ILE A 37 -0.33 7.58 10.48
C ILE A 37 -0.30 8.96 11.14
N GLU A 38 -1.44 9.41 11.66
CA GLU A 38 -1.51 10.68 12.38
C GLU A 38 -0.86 10.60 13.78
N LEU A 39 -0.50 11.75 14.34
CA LEU A 39 0.13 11.79 15.66
C LEU A 39 -0.82 11.22 16.73
N GLY A 40 -0.38 10.13 17.38
CA GLY A 40 -1.18 9.42 18.39
C GLY A 40 -2.18 8.41 17.81
N GLU A 41 -2.24 8.25 16.49
CA GLU A 41 -3.10 7.28 15.81
C GLU A 41 -2.46 5.89 15.79
N LYS A 42 -3.28 4.84 16.00
CA LYS A 42 -2.85 3.44 15.81
C LYS A 42 -2.91 3.10 14.32
N SER A 43 -1.96 2.32 13.82
CA SER A 43 -1.92 1.88 12.41
C SER A 43 -3.23 1.23 11.92
N ALA A 44 -3.88 0.41 12.76
CA ALA A 44 -5.17 -0.19 12.45
C ALA A 44 -6.27 0.87 12.23
N ASN A 45 -6.29 1.90 13.07
CA ASN A 45 -7.26 3.00 12.95
C ASN A 45 -6.99 3.84 11.70
N THR A 46 -5.72 4.08 11.37
CA THR A 46 -5.32 4.73 10.11
C THR A 46 -5.91 4.00 8.92
N VAL A 47 -5.78 2.67 8.84
CA VAL A 47 -6.35 1.89 7.72
C VAL A 47 -7.87 2.02 7.68
N ILE A 48 -8.56 1.91 8.82
CA ILE A 48 -10.03 2.06 8.87
C ILE A 48 -10.46 3.46 8.39
N ARG A 49 -9.78 4.51 8.85
CA ARG A 49 -10.06 5.90 8.47
C ARG A 49 -9.88 6.11 6.97
N GLU A 50 -8.74 5.68 6.42
CA GLU A 50 -8.41 5.86 5.00
C GLU A 50 -9.39 5.09 4.10
N PHE A 51 -9.77 3.86 4.46
CA PHE A 51 -10.82 3.13 3.71
C PHE A 51 -12.17 3.85 3.72
N LYS A 52 -12.51 4.50 4.83
CA LYS A 52 -13.74 5.29 4.94
C LYS A 52 -13.65 6.59 4.11
N GLU A 53 -12.53 7.28 4.15
CA GLU A 53 -12.31 8.55 3.43
C GLU A 53 -12.20 8.35 1.92
N GLU A 54 -11.43 7.36 1.49
CA GLU A 54 -11.13 7.14 0.07
C GLU A 54 -12.22 6.31 -0.63
N LEU A 55 -12.75 5.27 0.04
CA LEU A 55 -13.70 4.32 -0.56
C LEU A 55 -15.11 4.38 0.03
N HIS A 56 -15.38 5.23 1.03
CA HIS A 56 -16.67 5.26 1.72
C HIS A 56 -17.09 3.87 2.22
N THR A 57 -16.10 3.05 2.62
CA THR A 57 -16.28 1.64 2.96
C THR A 57 -15.84 1.39 4.39
N GLU A 58 -16.67 0.68 5.15
CA GLU A 58 -16.30 0.20 6.49
C GLU A 58 -15.52 -1.11 6.38
N VAL A 59 -14.42 -1.21 7.13
CA VAL A 59 -13.57 -2.40 7.16
C VAL A 59 -13.21 -2.77 8.60
N GLU A 60 -12.98 -4.05 8.82
CA GLU A 60 -12.45 -4.59 10.08
C GLU A 60 -11.03 -5.10 9.87
N ILE A 61 -10.13 -4.80 10.81
CA ILE A 61 -8.76 -5.29 10.79
C ILE A 61 -8.72 -6.66 11.45
N ILE A 62 -8.55 -7.71 10.64
CA ILE A 62 -8.56 -9.10 11.10
C ILE A 62 -7.18 -9.64 11.48
N ASP A 63 -6.09 -9.03 10.97
CA ASP A 63 -4.74 -9.49 11.22
C ASP A 63 -3.69 -8.39 11.05
N TYR A 64 -2.57 -8.52 11.75
CA TYR A 64 -1.38 -7.69 11.59
C TYR A 64 -0.28 -8.47 10.86
N LEU A 65 0.06 -8.04 9.65
CA LEU A 65 1.01 -8.77 8.81
C LEU A 65 2.49 -8.47 9.14
N GLY A 66 2.82 -7.23 9.51
CA GLY A 66 4.19 -6.84 9.83
C GLY A 66 4.49 -5.37 9.56
N CYS A 67 5.78 -5.03 9.69
CA CYS A 67 6.34 -3.70 9.45
C CYS A 67 7.42 -3.77 8.36
N LEU A 68 7.59 -2.70 7.59
CA LEU A 68 8.65 -2.55 6.60
C LEU A 68 9.32 -1.20 6.79
N GLU A 69 10.65 -1.20 6.69
CA GLU A 69 11.45 0.01 6.58
C GLU A 69 11.80 0.15 5.10
N ASN A 70 11.34 1.23 4.46
CA ASN A 70 11.68 1.53 3.08
C ASN A 70 12.53 2.80 3.05
N ILE A 71 13.82 2.65 2.74
CA ILE A 71 14.82 3.71 2.77
C ILE A 71 15.23 4.00 1.33
N PHE A 72 14.89 5.19 0.83
CA PHE A 72 15.24 5.63 -0.51
C PHE A 72 16.52 6.45 -0.47
N HIS A 73 17.41 6.19 -1.41
CA HIS A 73 18.52 7.08 -1.72
C HIS A 73 18.08 7.89 -2.93
N VAL A 74 17.99 9.20 -2.75
CA VAL A 74 17.78 10.13 -3.85
C VAL A 74 19.11 10.84 -4.02
N ASP A 75 19.68 10.78 -5.22
CA ASP A 75 20.93 11.50 -5.51
C ASP A 75 20.68 13.01 -5.30
N ASP A 76 21.34 13.54 -4.26
CA ASP A 76 21.52 14.93 -3.81
C ASP A 76 20.35 15.84 -3.41
N GLU A 77 19.08 15.45 -3.49
CA GLU A 77 18.04 16.07 -2.66
C GLU A 77 17.05 15.01 -2.21
N MET A 78 16.81 14.90 -0.90
CA MET A 78 15.77 14.02 -0.39
C MET A 78 14.38 14.53 -0.79
N GLU A 79 13.99 14.32 -2.03
CA GLU A 79 12.59 14.21 -2.38
C GLU A 79 12.13 12.86 -1.81
N LEU A 80 11.39 12.89 -0.70
CA LEU A 80 10.34 11.88 -0.50
C LEU A 80 9.76 11.62 -1.88
N LEU A 81 9.83 10.39 -2.41
CA LEU A 81 9.20 10.04 -3.69
C LEU A 81 7.80 10.67 -3.60
N ASN A 82 7.66 11.82 -4.26
CA ASN A 82 6.51 12.69 -4.08
C ASN A 82 5.52 12.04 -5.02
N ILE A 83 5.00 10.88 -4.60
CA ILE A 83 3.72 10.38 -5.00
C ILE A 83 2.78 11.47 -4.48
N LYS A 84 2.66 12.55 -5.25
CA LYS A 84 1.78 13.65 -4.93
C LYS A 84 0.40 13.03 -4.91
N ASP A 85 -0.19 12.97 -3.72
CA ASP A 85 -1.57 12.53 -3.49
C ASP A 85 -2.59 13.38 -4.30
N GLU A 86 -2.13 14.42 -5.02
CA GLU A 86 -2.92 15.37 -5.81
C GLU A 86 -3.16 14.99 -7.28
N GLN A 87 -2.65 13.87 -7.80
CA GLN A 87 -3.00 13.44 -9.16
C GLN A 87 -4.16 12.44 -9.15
N THR A 88 -5.37 12.99 -9.28
CA THR A 88 -6.62 12.35 -9.74
C THR A 88 -6.93 10.99 -9.14
N ALA A 89 -7.93 10.95 -8.24
CA ALA A 89 -8.54 9.76 -7.65
C ALA A 89 -8.47 8.52 -8.57
N SER A 90 -7.43 7.71 -8.41
CA SER A 90 -7.37 6.43 -9.07
C SER A 90 -8.23 5.49 -8.25
N TYR A 91 -9.38 5.15 -8.81
CA TYR A 91 -10.28 4.17 -8.20
C TYR A 91 -9.50 2.91 -7.85
N ALA A 92 -9.73 2.37 -6.65
CA ALA A 92 -9.12 1.12 -6.24
C ALA A 92 -9.43 0.01 -7.25
N LYS A 93 -8.41 -0.73 -7.66
CA LYS A 93 -8.47 -1.80 -8.66
C LYS A 93 -8.16 -3.15 -8.03
N TRP A 94 -8.89 -4.17 -8.47
CA TRP A 94 -8.57 -5.57 -8.16
C TRP A 94 -7.56 -6.12 -9.17
N VAL A 95 -6.30 -6.17 -8.78
CA VAL A 95 -5.20 -6.65 -9.64
C VAL A 95 -4.82 -8.09 -9.25
N PRO A 96 -4.70 -9.03 -10.20
CA PRO A 96 -4.23 -10.38 -9.91
C PRO A 96 -2.88 -10.34 -9.17
N ILE A 97 -2.76 -11.08 -8.07
CA ILE A 97 -1.51 -11.13 -7.29
C ILE A 97 -0.34 -11.64 -8.15
N THR A 98 -0.64 -12.51 -9.13
CA THR A 98 0.34 -13.03 -10.09
C THR A 98 1.02 -11.93 -10.88
N ALA A 99 0.34 -10.84 -11.25
CA ALA A 99 0.93 -9.73 -11.98
C ALA A 99 2.08 -9.06 -11.20
N PHE A 100 1.98 -9.02 -9.87
CA PHE A 100 3.05 -8.52 -9.01
C PHE A 100 4.16 -9.56 -8.79
N ILE A 101 3.80 -10.85 -8.67
CA ILE A 101 4.77 -11.94 -8.52
C ILE A 101 5.65 -12.06 -9.78
N GLN A 102 5.06 -11.92 -10.96
CA GLN A 102 5.71 -11.99 -12.26
C GLN A 102 6.43 -10.69 -12.63
N LYS A 103 6.34 -9.66 -11.78
CA LYS A 103 6.91 -8.32 -12.00
C LYS A 103 6.38 -7.61 -13.26
N GLU A 104 5.17 -7.96 -13.70
CA GLU A 104 4.45 -7.25 -14.76
C GLU A 104 3.93 -5.88 -14.26
N LYS A 105 3.72 -5.77 -12.94
CA LYS A 105 3.27 -4.55 -12.26
C LYS A 105 4.13 -4.32 -11.02
N LEU A 106 4.48 -3.06 -10.77
CA LEU A 106 5.27 -2.64 -9.61
C LEU A 106 4.36 -2.46 -8.40
N LEU A 107 4.59 -3.23 -7.34
CA LEU A 107 3.85 -3.11 -6.07
C LEU A 107 4.72 -2.40 -5.03
N TYR A 108 4.20 -1.31 -4.48
CA TYR A 108 4.83 -0.49 -3.48
C TYR A 108 4.05 -0.52 -2.14
N PRO A 109 4.70 -0.42 -0.97
CA PRO A 109 6.15 -0.50 -0.77
C PRO A 109 6.76 -1.87 -1.08
N ASP A 110 8.03 -1.83 -1.46
CA ASP A 110 8.83 -3.02 -1.71
C ASP A 110 8.83 -3.97 -0.50
N GLY A 111 8.71 -5.26 -0.78
CA GLY A 111 8.67 -6.29 0.24
C GLY A 111 7.27 -6.64 0.78
N ILE A 112 6.21 -5.91 0.44
CA ILE A 112 4.83 -6.28 0.85
C ILE A 112 4.45 -7.70 0.40
N LEU A 113 4.87 -8.11 -0.80
CA LEU A 113 4.57 -9.45 -1.33
C LEU A 113 5.01 -10.58 -0.40
N LYS A 114 6.06 -10.38 0.42
CA LYS A 114 6.54 -11.42 1.35
C LYS A 114 5.49 -11.75 2.41
N TYR A 115 4.76 -10.75 2.89
CA TYR A 115 3.72 -10.91 3.89
C TYR A 115 2.47 -11.54 3.30
N ILE A 116 2.09 -11.12 2.08
CA ILE A 116 0.96 -11.70 1.36
C ILE A 116 1.18 -13.19 1.12
N LYS A 117 2.38 -13.58 0.65
CA LYS A 117 2.72 -14.99 0.42
C LYS A 117 2.71 -15.79 1.71
N LYS A 118 3.40 -15.32 2.75
CA LYS A 118 3.43 -15.98 4.07
C LYS A 118 2.02 -16.24 4.60
N LYS A 119 1.13 -15.25 4.54
CA LYS A 119 -0.25 -15.41 5.04
C LYS A 119 -1.06 -16.41 4.23
N LYS A 120 -0.87 -16.47 2.90
CA LYS A 120 -1.53 -17.48 2.06
C LYS A 120 -1.04 -18.89 2.37
N ASP A 121 0.24 -19.07 2.65
CA ASP A 121 0.82 -20.36 3.02
C ASP A 121 0.37 -20.84 4.42
N GLU A 122 -0.03 -19.93 5.31
CA GLU A 122 -0.60 -20.26 6.64
C GLU A 122 -2.07 -20.72 6.59
N ILE A 123 -2.78 -20.42 5.50
CA ILE A 123 -4.22 -20.71 5.34
C ILE A 123 -4.46 -22.01 4.52
N LEU A 124 -3.41 -22.52 3.86
CA LEU A 124 -3.39 -23.81 3.13
C LEU A 124 -2.80 -24.93 4.00
#